data_AF-A0A7S1WRQ9-F1
#
_entry.id   AF-A0A7S1WRQ9-F1
#
_cell.length_a   1.000
_cell.length_b   1.000
_cell.length_c   1.000
_cell.angle_alpha   90.00
_cell.angle_beta   90.00
_cell.angle_gamma   90.00
#
_symmetry.space_group_name_H-M   'P 1'
#
loop_
_entity.id
_entity.type
_entity.pdbx_description
1 polymer ?
#
loop_
_entity_poly.entity_id
_entity_poly.type
_entity_poly.pdbx_seq_one_letter_code
_entity_poly.pdbx_strand_id
1 'polypeptide(L)'
;ALALCPSLLVGSASARPLLFPGMDAILVVGDSLTQNGSAEANGWCQQMTQTWIRRADIINRGMSGWQSSWGVEYFDRMASMPTPYLFISIWFGANDSCYAPAKMERYHVPVDKFKKNILELGEKALAKTGVLLLITPPPVDWPRRAQWMADSGGDGIEDRDIKFTKKYRDAVVEACEELKRQHLGSPAPSADAGDAAGGSGGARQKTVLLLDMWPAMSESKDARCLEVGAELADEDYKAFKPSMDQYLCEDGLHFSAKGHDWIYEKVEGALKGVVDFPTPCPLKLHCGCSGAGGGPPAFPWHDDAAALP
;
A
#
# COMPACT_ATOMS: atom_id res chain seq x y z
N ALA A 1 39.74 29.95 44.24
CA ALA A 1 39.76 29.20 42.96
C ALA A 1 38.68 28.14 43.04
N LEU A 2 37.59 28.10 42.27
CA LEU A 2 37.15 28.82 41.07
C LEU A 2 35.61 29.02 41.16
N ALA A 3 35.10 30.02 40.45
CA ALA A 3 33.73 30.53 40.49
C ALA A 3 32.66 29.60 39.87
N LEU A 4 31.40 29.83 40.25
CA LEU A 4 30.18 29.34 39.60
C LEU A 4 30.10 29.78 38.13
N CYS A 5 29.56 28.93 37.26
CA CYS A 5 28.90 29.37 36.03
C CYS A 5 27.75 28.42 35.63
N PRO A 6 26.49 28.88 35.67
CA PRO A 6 25.33 28.18 35.14
C PRO A 6 25.03 28.66 33.72
N SER A 7 25.29 27.83 32.71
CA SER A 7 24.80 28.06 31.34
C SER A 7 25.18 26.91 30.42
N LEU A 8 24.19 26.09 30.06
CA LEU A 8 24.05 25.60 28.69
C LEU A 8 22.55 25.64 28.35
N LEU A 9 22.13 26.88 28.10
CA LEU A 9 20.98 27.20 27.28
C LEU A 9 21.03 26.41 25.97
N VAL A 10 19.89 25.82 25.62
CA VAL A 10 19.34 25.70 24.26
C VAL A 10 20.40 25.64 23.15
N GLY A 11 20.87 24.43 22.87
CA GLY A 11 21.63 24.11 21.66
C GLY A 11 20.75 23.31 20.72
N SER A 12 20.14 24.01 19.75
CA SER A 12 19.74 23.55 18.42
C SER A 12 19.57 22.04 18.26
N ALA A 13 18.34 21.59 17.99
CA ALA A 13 18.12 20.33 17.28
C ALA A 13 18.92 20.42 15.97
N SER A 14 20.14 19.89 15.99
CA SER A 14 20.93 19.63 14.81
C SER A 14 20.11 18.60 14.05
N ALA A 15 19.22 19.10 13.18
CA ALA A 15 18.70 18.33 12.08
C ALA A 15 19.94 17.85 11.35
N ARG A 16 20.37 16.62 11.69
CA ARG A 16 21.37 15.91 10.90
C ARG A 16 20.76 15.89 9.50
N PRO A 17 21.31 16.64 8.53
CA PRO A 17 20.79 16.57 7.19
C PRO A 17 20.93 15.10 6.78
N LEU A 18 19.83 14.47 6.34
CA LEU A 18 19.95 13.19 5.66
C LEU A 18 20.96 13.42 4.54
N LEU A 19 22.11 12.75 4.64
CA LEU A 19 23.29 12.99 3.82
C LEU A 19 23.14 12.47 2.37
N PHE A 20 21.89 12.29 1.92
CA PHE A 20 21.54 11.76 0.62
C PHE A 20 20.48 12.67 -0.02
N PRO A 21 20.64 13.09 -1.29
CA PRO A 21 19.52 13.56 -2.09
C PRO A 21 18.40 12.53 -1.96
N GLY A 22 17.20 12.99 -1.57
CA GLY A 22 16.10 12.12 -1.14
C GLY A 22 15.83 11.03 -2.16
N MET A 23 16.15 9.78 -1.82
CA MET A 23 15.82 8.64 -2.66
C MET A 23 14.32 8.55 -2.79
N ASP A 24 13.81 8.47 -4.01
CA ASP A 24 12.40 8.21 -4.28
C ASP A 24 11.90 7.05 -3.41
N ALA A 25 10.67 7.14 -2.93
CA ALA A 25 10.10 6.12 -2.07
C ALA A 25 8.79 5.56 -2.63
N ILE A 26 8.50 4.33 -2.23
CA ILE A 26 7.21 3.68 -2.39
C ILE A 26 6.63 3.54 -1.00
N LEU A 27 5.48 4.17 -0.75
CA LEU A 27 4.81 4.08 0.54
C LEU A 27 3.66 3.08 0.45
N VAL A 28 3.66 2.08 1.33
CA VAL A 28 2.57 1.11 1.42
C VAL A 28 1.89 1.25 2.78
N VAL A 29 0.59 1.53 2.76
CA VAL A 29 -0.22 1.83 3.95
C VAL A 29 -1.32 0.80 4.10
N GLY A 30 -1.49 0.25 5.30
CA GLY A 30 -2.56 -0.70 5.55
C GLY A 30 -2.53 -1.30 6.94
N ASP A 31 -3.11 -2.49 7.05
CA ASP A 31 -3.20 -3.24 8.29
C ASP A 31 -2.11 -4.32 8.43
N SER A 32 -2.42 -5.45 9.10
CA SER A 32 -1.52 -6.59 9.27
C SER A 32 -1.09 -7.20 7.94
N LEU A 33 -1.92 -7.18 6.90
CA LEU A 33 -1.57 -7.71 5.57
C LEU A 33 -0.41 -6.92 4.94
N THR A 34 -0.37 -5.61 5.20
CA THR A 34 0.74 -4.74 4.81
C THR A 34 1.92 -4.91 5.76
N GLN A 35 1.69 -4.95 7.08
CA GLN A 35 2.75 -5.12 8.09
C GLN A 35 3.58 -6.38 7.83
N ASN A 36 2.87 -7.49 7.60
CA ASN A 36 3.46 -8.80 7.35
C ASN A 36 4.21 -8.86 6.01
N GLY A 37 3.92 -7.94 5.08
CA GLY A 37 4.72 -7.75 3.88
C GLY A 37 6.21 -7.49 4.16
N SER A 38 6.55 -6.93 5.33
CA SER A 38 7.94 -6.80 5.79
C SER A 38 8.29 -7.67 7.00
N ALA A 39 7.31 -8.11 7.80
CA ALA A 39 7.60 -8.93 8.99
C ALA A 39 7.88 -10.40 8.65
N GLU A 40 7.23 -10.94 7.61
CA GLU A 40 7.44 -12.32 7.18
C GLU A 40 8.72 -12.46 6.38
N ALA A 41 9.40 -13.60 6.56
CA ALA A 41 10.55 -13.94 5.73
C ALA A 41 10.10 -14.05 4.27
N ASN A 42 10.75 -13.31 3.37
CA ASN A 42 10.33 -13.19 1.97
C ASN A 42 8.92 -12.59 1.79
N GLY A 43 8.48 -11.73 2.72
CA GLY A 43 7.23 -10.99 2.57
C GLY A 43 7.25 -10.09 1.32
N TRP A 44 6.07 -9.77 0.79
CA TRP A 44 5.91 -9.06 -0.48
C TRP A 44 6.65 -7.71 -0.53
N CYS A 45 6.69 -6.95 0.57
CA CYS A 45 7.47 -5.70 0.64
C CYS A 45 8.98 -5.96 0.70
N GLN A 46 9.43 -7.08 1.31
CA GLN A 46 10.84 -7.47 1.26
C GLN A 46 11.27 -7.83 -0.17
N GLN A 47 10.42 -8.55 -0.90
CA GLN A 47 10.64 -8.85 -2.32
C GLN A 47 10.72 -7.57 -3.15
N MET A 48 9.80 -6.62 -2.94
CA MET A 48 9.89 -5.30 -3.56
C MET A 48 11.22 -4.60 -3.18
N THR A 49 11.65 -4.66 -1.93
CA THR A 49 12.92 -4.04 -1.51
C THR A 49 14.11 -4.60 -2.29
N GLN A 50 14.10 -5.91 -2.60
CA GLN A 50 15.13 -6.53 -3.43
C GLN A 50 15.06 -6.07 -4.88
N THR A 51 13.87 -5.98 -5.47
CA THR A 51 13.65 -5.56 -6.86
C THR A 51 13.99 -4.08 -7.09
N TRP A 52 13.63 -3.24 -6.11
CA TRP A 52 13.80 -1.80 -6.14
C TRP A 52 15.12 -1.34 -5.51
N ILE A 53 16.03 -2.27 -5.21
CA ILE A 53 17.32 -1.96 -4.60
C ILE A 53 18.05 -0.89 -5.42
N ARG A 54 18.41 0.21 -4.73
CA ARG A 54 19.07 1.39 -5.32
C ARG A 54 18.26 2.09 -6.42
N ARG A 55 16.93 1.96 -6.39
CA ARG A 55 15.99 2.68 -7.25
C ARG A 55 15.00 3.46 -6.40
N ALA A 56 14.40 2.81 -5.40
CA ALA A 56 13.48 3.43 -4.47
C ALA A 56 13.49 2.72 -3.11
N ASP A 57 13.21 3.46 -2.05
CA ASP A 57 13.00 2.90 -0.72
C ASP A 57 11.57 2.37 -0.58
N ILE A 58 11.40 1.16 -0.05
CA ILE A 58 10.09 0.63 0.30
C ILE A 58 9.78 1.00 1.75
N ILE A 59 8.80 1.88 1.95
CA ILE A 59 8.37 2.35 3.27
C ILE A 59 7.08 1.64 3.65
N ASN A 60 7.20 0.66 4.54
CA ASN A 60 6.06 -0.07 5.10
C ASN A 60 5.43 0.70 6.28
N ARG A 61 4.15 1.03 6.14
CA ARG A 61 3.26 1.60 7.17
C ARG A 61 2.02 0.73 7.37
N GLY A 62 2.24 -0.58 7.43
CA GLY A 62 1.24 -1.54 7.87
C GLY A 62 1.21 -1.64 9.38
N MET A 63 0.01 -1.61 9.96
CA MET A 63 -0.18 -1.76 11.40
C MET A 63 -1.24 -2.81 11.71
N SER A 64 -0.83 -3.89 12.37
CA SER A 64 -1.73 -4.98 12.74
C SER A 64 -2.89 -4.48 13.60
N GLY A 65 -4.11 -4.92 13.23
CA GLY A 65 -5.35 -4.53 13.89
C GLY A 65 -5.86 -3.13 13.55
N TRP A 66 -5.26 -2.42 12.60
CA TRP A 66 -5.77 -1.10 12.18
C TRP A 66 -6.98 -1.21 11.24
N GLN A 67 -7.85 -0.22 11.36
CA GLN A 67 -9.00 0.02 10.48
C GLN A 67 -8.89 1.37 9.78
N SER A 68 -9.63 1.56 8.69
CA SER A 68 -9.49 2.70 7.78
C SER A 68 -9.68 4.07 8.45
N SER A 69 -10.47 4.21 9.51
CA SER A 69 -10.65 5.48 10.21
C SER A 69 -9.37 5.93 10.93
N TRP A 70 -8.58 5.00 11.47
CA TRP A 70 -7.25 5.32 11.99
C TRP A 70 -6.27 5.61 10.86
N GLY A 71 -6.40 4.90 9.73
CA GLY A 71 -5.68 5.22 8.51
C GLY A 71 -5.84 6.69 8.14
N VAL A 72 -7.09 7.18 8.07
CA VAL A 72 -7.43 8.59 7.79
C VAL A 72 -6.78 9.54 8.80
N GLU A 73 -6.97 9.28 10.09
CA GLU A 73 -6.48 10.13 11.19
C GLU A 73 -4.95 10.29 11.17
N TYR A 74 -4.21 9.23 10.84
CA TYR A 74 -2.76 9.20 10.92
C TYR A 74 -2.04 9.31 9.56
N PHE A 75 -2.76 9.42 8.44
CA PHE A 75 -2.16 9.38 7.10
C PHE A 75 -1.04 10.41 6.91
N ASP A 76 -1.25 11.66 7.33
CA ASP A 76 -0.27 12.73 7.14
C ASP A 76 1.02 12.48 7.94
N ARG A 77 0.94 11.75 9.06
CA ARG A 77 2.12 11.29 9.82
C ARG A 77 2.81 10.13 9.13
N MET A 78 2.05 9.19 8.54
CA MET A 78 2.59 8.07 7.78
C MET A 78 3.33 8.54 6.51
N ALA A 79 2.80 9.57 5.83
CA ALA A 79 3.33 10.19 4.62
C ALA A 79 4.11 11.49 4.88
N SER A 80 4.88 11.53 5.98
CA SER A 80 5.62 12.71 6.44
C SER A 80 7.08 12.77 6.00
N MET A 81 7.59 11.72 5.34
CA MET A 81 8.99 11.69 4.92
C MET A 81 9.23 12.77 3.85
N PRO A 82 10.31 13.56 3.96
CA PRO A 82 10.63 14.62 3.00
C PRO A 82 11.30 14.02 1.74
N THR A 83 10.65 13.04 1.13
CA THR A 83 11.10 12.36 -0.09
C THR A 83 9.96 12.28 -1.10
N PRO A 84 10.23 12.36 -2.41
CA PRO A 84 9.20 12.11 -3.42
C PRO A 84 8.69 10.66 -3.32
N TYR A 85 7.39 10.49 -3.50
CA TYR A 85 6.78 9.17 -3.57
C TYR A 85 6.50 8.81 -5.04
N LEU A 86 6.98 7.65 -5.50
CA LEU A 86 6.68 7.12 -6.84
C LEU A 86 5.23 6.69 -6.98
N PHE A 87 4.71 6.03 -5.95
CA PHE A 87 3.30 5.76 -5.75
C PHE A 87 3.03 5.50 -4.27
N ILE A 88 1.76 5.52 -3.90
CA ILE A 88 1.28 5.14 -2.58
C ILE A 88 0.23 4.05 -2.75
N SER A 89 0.36 2.94 -2.01
CA SER A 89 -0.72 1.95 -1.91
C SER A 89 -1.52 2.11 -0.61
N ILE A 90 -2.84 1.89 -0.70
CA ILE A 90 -3.76 1.84 0.44
C ILE A 90 -4.43 0.47 0.44
N TRP A 91 -4.29 -0.27 1.53
CA TRP A 91 -4.87 -1.60 1.70
C TRP A 91 -5.49 -1.78 3.09
N PHE A 92 -6.78 -1.48 3.18
CA PHE A 92 -7.63 -1.66 4.36
C PHE A 92 -8.88 -2.45 3.99
N GLY A 93 -9.66 -2.86 4.99
CA GLY A 93 -10.91 -3.58 4.80
C GLY A 93 -10.96 -4.90 5.55
N ALA A 94 -9.81 -5.56 5.80
CA ALA A 94 -9.79 -6.87 6.46
C ALA A 94 -10.25 -6.77 7.93
N ASN A 95 -9.86 -5.71 8.63
CA ASN A 95 -10.34 -5.42 9.99
C ASN A 95 -11.66 -4.64 9.99
N ASP A 96 -11.85 -3.71 9.05
CA ASP A 96 -13.08 -2.93 8.93
C ASP A 96 -14.32 -3.83 8.74
N SER A 97 -14.15 -4.97 8.05
CA SER A 97 -15.17 -6.00 7.84
C SER A 97 -15.40 -6.92 9.03
N CYS A 98 -14.76 -6.69 10.17
CA CYS A 98 -15.14 -7.41 11.38
C CYS A 98 -16.62 -7.13 11.68
N TYR A 99 -17.35 -8.14 12.16
CA TYR A 99 -18.66 -7.92 12.76
C TYR A 99 -18.54 -7.05 14.00
N ALA A 100 -19.65 -6.40 14.36
CA ALA A 100 -19.76 -5.61 15.59
C ALA A 100 -20.51 -6.34 16.72
N PRO A 101 -20.10 -7.53 17.20
CA PRO A 101 -20.29 -7.86 18.60
C PRO A 101 -19.21 -7.15 19.44
N ALA A 102 -19.51 -6.89 20.71
CA ALA A 102 -18.73 -6.04 21.62
C ALA A 102 -17.20 -6.32 21.65
N LYS A 103 -16.73 -7.54 21.33
CA LYS A 103 -15.31 -7.89 21.32
C LYS A 103 -14.54 -7.41 20.08
N MET A 104 -15.21 -7.31 18.93
CA MET A 104 -14.59 -6.94 17.64
C MET A 104 -15.06 -5.56 17.15
N GLU A 105 -15.97 -4.93 17.88
CA GLU A 105 -16.51 -3.59 17.60
C GLU A 105 -15.43 -2.52 17.38
N ARG A 106 -14.28 -2.62 18.08
CA ARG A 106 -13.15 -1.68 17.90
C ARG A 106 -12.52 -1.72 16.50
N TYR A 107 -12.66 -2.83 15.80
CA TYR A 107 -12.14 -3.03 14.44
C TYR A 107 -13.17 -2.67 13.38
N HIS A 108 -14.47 -2.87 13.68
CA HIS A 108 -15.55 -2.66 12.75
C HIS A 108 -15.66 -1.19 12.30
N VAL A 109 -15.79 -1.00 10.99
CA VAL A 109 -16.18 0.29 10.39
C VAL A 109 -17.38 0.05 9.49
N PRO A 110 -18.53 0.73 9.68
CA PRO A 110 -19.67 0.57 8.79
C PRO A 110 -19.30 0.82 7.33
N VAL A 111 -19.77 -0.01 6.40
CA VAL A 111 -19.34 0.00 4.99
C VAL A 111 -19.41 1.39 4.32
N ASP A 112 -20.45 2.17 4.62
CA ASP A 112 -20.59 3.54 4.09
C ASP A 112 -19.50 4.49 4.60
N LYS A 113 -19.12 4.34 5.88
CA LYS A 113 -18.00 5.10 6.47
C LYS A 113 -16.67 4.61 5.91
N PHE A 114 -16.51 3.30 5.77
CA PHE A 114 -15.33 2.70 5.17
C PHE A 114 -15.09 3.24 3.75
N LYS A 115 -16.11 3.26 2.88
CA LYS A 115 -16.00 3.84 1.52
C LYS A 115 -15.54 5.30 1.56
N LYS A 116 -16.12 6.11 2.44
CA LYS A 116 -15.69 7.52 2.64
C LYS A 116 -14.23 7.62 3.08
N ASN A 117 -13.79 6.75 4.00
CA ASN A 117 -12.41 6.71 4.44
C ASN A 117 -11.46 6.35 3.28
N ILE A 118 -11.82 5.40 2.41
CA ILE A 118 -11.01 5.03 1.24
C ILE A 118 -10.90 6.19 0.25
N LEU A 119 -12.01 6.91 -0.01
CA LEU A 119 -11.99 8.12 -0.84
C LEU A 119 -11.06 9.19 -0.26
N GLU A 120 -11.16 9.47 1.05
CA GLU A 120 -10.31 10.48 1.71
C GLU A 120 -8.83 10.08 1.69
N LEU A 121 -8.52 8.82 2.02
CA LEU A 121 -7.16 8.28 1.92
C LEU A 121 -6.62 8.37 0.50
N GLY A 122 -7.46 8.07 -0.49
CA GLY A 122 -7.12 8.17 -1.90
C GLY A 122 -6.75 9.60 -2.31
N GLU A 123 -7.55 10.60 -1.92
CA GLU A 123 -7.22 12.00 -2.19
C GLU A 123 -5.93 12.45 -1.52
N LYS A 124 -5.76 12.10 -0.23
CA LYS A 124 -4.54 12.42 0.51
C LYS A 124 -3.31 11.79 -0.13
N ALA A 125 -3.40 10.54 -0.59
CA ALA A 125 -2.34 9.85 -1.30
C ALA A 125 -2.04 10.49 -2.66
N LEU A 126 -3.07 10.77 -3.47
CA LEU A 126 -2.90 11.42 -4.77
C LEU A 126 -2.28 12.81 -4.66
N ALA A 127 -2.55 13.55 -3.57
CA ALA A 127 -1.91 14.83 -3.30
C ALA A 127 -0.39 14.70 -3.00
N LYS A 128 0.09 13.53 -2.58
CA LYS A 128 1.50 13.28 -2.23
C LYS A 128 2.35 12.74 -3.39
N THR A 129 1.76 12.01 -4.33
CA THR A 129 2.51 11.30 -5.40
C THR A 129 1.91 11.43 -6.80
N GLY A 130 0.60 11.65 -6.91
CA GLY A 130 -0.12 11.56 -8.18
C GLY A 130 -0.43 10.14 -8.66
N VAL A 131 0.21 9.09 -8.12
CA VAL A 131 -0.08 7.68 -8.46
C VAL A 131 -0.58 6.91 -7.24
N LEU A 132 -1.82 6.47 -7.26
CA LEU A 132 -2.47 5.71 -6.19
C LEU A 132 -2.72 4.27 -6.64
N LEU A 133 -2.37 3.30 -5.79
CA LEU A 133 -2.82 1.91 -5.90
C LEU A 133 -3.77 1.56 -4.75
N LEU A 134 -5.05 1.36 -5.07
CA LEU A 134 -6.00 0.80 -4.11
C LEU A 134 -5.98 -0.73 -4.19
N ILE A 135 -5.95 -1.40 -3.03
CA ILE A 135 -5.99 -2.86 -2.95
C ILE A 135 -7.25 -3.24 -2.15
N THR A 136 -8.08 -4.11 -2.71
CA THR A 136 -9.30 -4.59 -2.02
C THR A 136 -8.94 -5.52 -0.85
N PRO A 137 -9.72 -5.61 0.23
CA PRO A 137 -9.53 -6.70 1.20
C PRO A 137 -9.68 -8.07 0.52
N PRO A 138 -8.82 -9.06 0.84
CA PRO A 138 -8.95 -10.40 0.29
C PRO A 138 -10.22 -11.09 0.85
N PRO A 139 -10.71 -12.14 0.16
CA PRO A 139 -11.64 -13.10 0.75
C PRO A 139 -11.06 -13.71 2.03
N VAL A 140 -11.92 -14.07 2.97
CA VAL A 140 -11.55 -14.73 4.24
C VAL A 140 -12.05 -16.18 4.26
N ASP A 141 -11.21 -17.11 4.68
CA ASP A 141 -11.60 -18.50 4.95
C ASP A 141 -12.11 -18.60 6.38
N TRP A 142 -13.39 -18.26 6.58
CA TRP A 142 -14.02 -18.30 7.90
C TRP A 142 -13.96 -19.70 8.54
N PRO A 143 -14.33 -20.81 7.86
CA PRO A 143 -14.23 -22.15 8.44
C PRO A 143 -12.85 -22.49 9.00
N ARG A 144 -11.78 -22.17 8.24
CA ARG A 144 -10.41 -22.36 8.68
C ARG A 144 -10.07 -21.45 9.86
N ARG A 145 -10.44 -20.17 9.79
CA ARG A 145 -10.22 -19.20 10.87
C ARG A 145 -10.89 -19.62 12.18
N ALA A 146 -12.14 -20.08 12.11
CA ALA A 146 -12.90 -20.55 13.25
C ALA A 146 -12.17 -21.70 13.96
N GLN A 147 -11.66 -22.66 13.18
CA GLN A 147 -10.87 -23.78 13.69
C GLN A 147 -9.58 -23.29 14.35
N TRP A 148 -8.81 -22.43 13.68
CA TRP A 148 -7.59 -21.86 14.25
C TRP A 148 -7.83 -21.11 15.57
N MET A 149 -8.93 -20.34 15.66
CA MET A 149 -9.29 -19.64 16.89
C MET A 149 -9.64 -20.62 18.02
N ALA A 150 -10.38 -21.69 17.73
CA ALA A 150 -10.68 -22.72 18.72
C ALA A 150 -9.41 -23.40 19.24
N ASP A 151 -8.48 -23.74 18.32
CA ASP A 151 -7.22 -24.40 18.66
C ASP A 151 -6.26 -23.47 19.42
N SER A 152 -6.35 -22.15 19.19
CA SER A 152 -5.51 -21.13 19.83
C SER A 152 -6.09 -20.60 21.16
N GLY A 153 -7.16 -21.20 21.68
CA GLY A 153 -7.79 -20.79 22.95
C GLY A 153 -8.66 -19.53 22.85
N GLY A 154 -9.06 -19.14 21.64
CA GLY A 154 -10.08 -18.13 21.37
C GLY A 154 -11.50 -18.64 21.63
N ASP A 155 -12.50 -17.76 21.48
CA ASP A 155 -13.91 -18.11 21.71
C ASP A 155 -14.59 -18.76 20.49
N GLY A 156 -13.91 -18.83 19.34
CA GLY A 156 -14.44 -19.39 18.09
C GLY A 156 -15.62 -18.61 17.52
N ILE A 157 -15.90 -17.39 18.04
CA ILE A 157 -17.02 -16.58 17.59
C ILE A 157 -16.70 -15.99 16.23
N GLU A 158 -17.68 -16.07 15.33
CA GLU A 158 -17.60 -15.47 14.02
C GLU A 158 -17.34 -13.98 14.07
N ASP A 159 -16.13 -13.60 13.64
CA ASP A 159 -15.69 -12.21 13.59
C ASP A 159 -15.77 -11.61 12.19
N ARG A 160 -15.83 -12.42 11.13
CA ARG A 160 -16.01 -11.99 9.75
C ARG A 160 -16.33 -13.19 8.86
N ASP A 161 -16.97 -12.93 7.71
CA ASP A 161 -17.11 -13.92 6.65
C ASP A 161 -16.85 -13.34 5.25
N ILE A 162 -16.84 -14.22 4.25
CA ILE A 162 -16.61 -13.86 2.86
C ILE A 162 -17.71 -12.95 2.29
N LYS A 163 -18.99 -13.20 2.63
CA LYS A 163 -20.13 -12.43 2.11
C LYS A 163 -20.10 -10.99 2.61
N PHE A 164 -19.80 -10.82 3.88
CA PHE A 164 -19.69 -9.52 4.51
C PHE A 164 -18.43 -8.79 4.04
N THR A 165 -17.29 -9.48 3.96
CA THR A 165 -16.04 -8.91 3.41
C THR A 165 -16.20 -8.47 1.95
N LYS A 166 -17.04 -9.13 1.15
CA LYS A 166 -17.36 -8.69 -0.21
C LYS A 166 -17.89 -7.26 -0.26
N LYS A 167 -18.72 -6.85 0.71
CA LYS A 167 -19.26 -5.48 0.76
C LYS A 167 -18.14 -4.43 0.87
N TYR A 168 -17.06 -4.77 1.57
CA TYR A 168 -15.89 -3.90 1.71
C TYR A 168 -15.01 -3.95 0.46
N ARG A 169 -14.87 -5.11 -0.19
CA ARG A 169 -14.26 -5.17 -1.52
C ARG A 169 -15.01 -4.28 -2.51
N ASP A 170 -16.32 -4.42 -2.60
CA ASP A 170 -17.17 -3.64 -3.50
C ASP A 170 -17.03 -2.14 -3.22
N ALA A 171 -17.00 -1.73 -1.95
CA ALA A 171 -16.75 -0.35 -1.56
C ALA A 171 -15.39 0.19 -2.05
N VAL A 172 -14.31 -0.62 -2.04
CA VAL A 172 -13.01 -0.22 -2.60
C VAL A 172 -13.07 -0.10 -4.13
N VAL A 173 -13.73 -1.04 -4.82
CA VAL A 173 -13.91 -0.98 -6.28
C VAL A 173 -14.67 0.29 -6.67
N GLU A 174 -15.78 0.57 -6.00
CA GLU A 174 -16.57 1.78 -6.25
C GLU A 174 -15.80 3.07 -5.94
N ALA A 175 -15.07 3.11 -4.82
CA ALA A 175 -14.24 4.27 -4.47
C ALA A 175 -13.14 4.52 -5.51
N CYS A 176 -12.53 3.45 -6.03
CA CYS A 176 -11.53 3.54 -7.09
C CYS A 176 -12.12 4.16 -8.37
N GLU A 177 -13.27 3.67 -8.84
CA GLU A 177 -13.93 4.22 -10.03
C GLU A 177 -14.37 5.67 -9.83
N GLU A 178 -14.81 6.02 -8.62
CA GLU A 178 -15.12 7.40 -8.26
C GLU A 178 -13.88 8.31 -8.33
N LEU A 179 -12.76 7.92 -7.72
CA LEU A 179 -11.50 8.67 -7.78
C LEU A 179 -10.99 8.80 -9.22
N LYS A 180 -11.06 7.72 -10.01
CA LYS A 180 -10.75 7.78 -11.45
C LYS A 180 -11.60 8.83 -12.14
N ARG A 181 -12.93 8.81 -11.95
CA ARG A 181 -13.83 9.80 -12.58
C ARG A 181 -13.54 11.24 -12.15
N GLN A 182 -13.13 11.45 -10.90
CA GLN A 182 -12.79 12.78 -10.38
C GLN A 182 -11.48 13.33 -10.96
N HIS A 183 -10.52 12.46 -11.30
CA HIS A 183 -9.19 12.84 -11.79
C HIS A 183 -8.93 12.54 -13.28
N LEU A 184 -9.83 11.82 -13.94
CA LEU A 184 -9.98 11.80 -15.40
C LEU A 184 -10.48 13.19 -15.80
N GLY A 185 -9.69 13.90 -16.59
CA GLY A 185 -9.94 15.29 -16.94
C GLY A 185 -11.41 15.55 -17.32
N SER A 186 -11.99 16.60 -16.74
CA SER A 186 -13.09 17.29 -17.41
C SER A 186 -12.70 17.52 -18.87
N PRO A 187 -13.62 17.37 -19.84
CA PRO A 187 -13.28 17.70 -21.23
C PRO A 187 -12.67 19.10 -21.23
N ALA A 188 -11.52 19.24 -21.90
CA ALA A 188 -10.86 20.53 -22.05
C ALA A 188 -11.94 21.56 -22.45
N PRO A 189 -11.95 22.78 -21.87
CA PRO A 189 -12.82 23.83 -22.37
C PRO A 189 -12.61 23.88 -23.89
N SER A 190 -13.72 23.79 -24.63
CA SER A 190 -13.72 23.89 -26.09
C SER A 190 -12.80 25.04 -26.51
N ALA A 191 -12.01 24.81 -27.55
CA ALA A 191 -11.06 25.77 -28.11
C ALA A 191 -11.77 27.02 -28.66
N ASP A 192 -12.27 27.85 -27.75
CA ASP A 192 -12.89 29.17 -27.93
C ASP A 192 -12.82 29.91 -26.58
N ALA A 193 -11.61 30.12 -26.08
CA ALA A 193 -11.32 31.16 -25.11
C ALA A 193 -9.85 31.58 -25.27
N GLY A 194 -9.68 32.82 -25.71
CA GLY A 194 -8.42 33.38 -26.19
C GLY A 194 -7.31 33.51 -25.15
N ASP A 195 -6.15 33.88 -25.71
CA ASP A 195 -4.86 34.13 -25.08
C ASP A 195 -4.92 34.82 -23.71
N ALA A 196 -4.34 34.17 -22.72
CA ALA A 196 -3.66 34.84 -21.61
C ALA A 196 -2.50 33.96 -21.11
N ALA A 197 -1.28 34.42 -21.36
CA ALA A 197 -0.05 33.81 -20.88
C ALA A 197 0.09 33.89 -19.36
N GLY A 198 0.63 32.83 -18.73
CA GLY A 198 1.22 32.91 -17.40
C GLY A 198 1.07 31.64 -16.54
N GLY A 199 2.13 30.84 -16.46
CA GLY A 199 2.31 29.82 -15.41
C GLY A 199 2.41 28.38 -15.90
N SER A 200 3.62 27.95 -16.29
CA SER A 200 3.94 26.53 -16.53
C SER A 200 4.00 25.76 -15.21
N GLY A 201 2.87 25.22 -14.80
CA GLY A 201 2.74 24.21 -13.74
C GLY A 201 1.71 23.19 -14.18
N GLY A 202 1.98 22.47 -15.28
CA GLY A 202 1.08 21.43 -15.77
C GLY A 202 0.89 20.37 -14.68
N ALA A 203 -0.29 20.32 -14.07
CA ALA A 203 -0.61 19.30 -13.08
C ALA A 203 -0.40 17.94 -13.73
N ARG A 204 0.57 17.16 -13.23
CA ARG A 204 0.80 15.79 -13.68
C ARG A 204 -0.52 15.04 -13.52
N GLN A 205 -0.98 14.41 -14.60
CA GLN A 205 -2.22 13.65 -14.59
C GLN A 205 -2.15 12.61 -13.46
N LYS A 206 -3.15 12.64 -12.57
CA LYS A 206 -3.27 11.68 -11.48
C LYS A 206 -3.69 10.33 -12.04
N THR A 207 -3.05 9.27 -11.57
CA THR A 207 -3.34 7.88 -11.96
C THR A 207 -3.86 7.11 -10.76
N VAL A 208 -5.00 6.47 -10.91
CA VAL A 208 -5.63 5.63 -9.88
C VAL A 208 -5.73 4.20 -10.41
N LEU A 209 -5.05 3.28 -9.72
CA LEU A 209 -4.99 1.86 -10.03
C LEU A 209 -5.78 1.06 -8.99
N LEU A 210 -6.29 -0.09 -9.42
CA LEU A 210 -6.96 -1.06 -8.57
C LEU A 210 -6.26 -2.41 -8.68
N LEU A 211 -5.88 -2.97 -7.55
CA LEU A 211 -5.62 -4.40 -7.41
C LEU A 211 -6.81 -5.03 -6.69
N ASP A 212 -7.70 -5.64 -7.48
CA ASP A 212 -8.78 -6.45 -6.95
C ASP A 212 -8.27 -7.87 -6.66
N MET A 213 -8.33 -8.25 -5.39
CA MET A 213 -7.80 -9.51 -4.87
C MET A 213 -8.71 -10.68 -5.21
N TRP A 214 -9.98 -10.42 -5.50
CA TRP A 214 -11.02 -11.45 -5.63
C TRP A 214 -10.93 -12.28 -6.90
N PRO A 215 -10.77 -11.69 -8.12
CA PRO A 215 -10.65 -12.47 -9.36
C PRO A 215 -9.51 -13.48 -9.34
N ALA A 216 -8.47 -13.19 -8.57
CA ALA A 216 -7.28 -14.02 -8.52
C ALA A 216 -7.25 -15.00 -7.36
N MET A 217 -8.20 -14.88 -6.42
CA MET A 217 -8.45 -15.88 -5.38
C MET A 217 -9.70 -16.71 -5.65
N SER A 218 -10.30 -16.58 -6.83
CA SER A 218 -11.42 -17.40 -7.28
C SER A 218 -11.00 -18.25 -8.47
N GLU A 219 -11.22 -19.56 -8.40
CA GLU A 219 -11.11 -20.44 -9.56
C GLU A 219 -12.30 -20.28 -10.51
N SER A 220 -13.44 -19.81 -10.00
CA SER A 220 -14.57 -19.46 -10.84
C SER A 220 -14.36 -18.07 -11.45
N LYS A 221 -14.43 -18.02 -12.78
CA LYS A 221 -14.58 -16.76 -13.53
C LYS A 221 -16.04 -16.28 -13.54
N ASP A 222 -16.91 -16.84 -12.69
CA ASP A 222 -18.31 -16.42 -12.58
C ASP A 222 -18.39 -14.92 -12.35
N ALA A 223 -19.11 -14.24 -13.25
CA ALA A 223 -19.31 -12.81 -13.20
C ALA A 223 -19.89 -12.38 -11.85
N ARG A 224 -20.78 -13.19 -11.25
CA ARG A 224 -21.51 -12.85 -10.01
C ARG A 224 -20.60 -12.65 -8.80
N CYS A 225 -19.56 -13.48 -8.64
CA CYS A 225 -18.63 -13.36 -7.51
C CYS A 225 -17.80 -12.07 -7.57
N LEU A 226 -17.64 -11.51 -8.77
CA LEU A 226 -16.82 -10.34 -9.06
C LEU A 226 -17.67 -9.08 -9.37
N GLU A 227 -18.96 -9.26 -9.59
CA GLU A 227 -19.92 -8.19 -9.87
C GLU A 227 -20.15 -7.37 -8.59
N VAL A 228 -19.91 -6.06 -8.70
CA VAL A 228 -20.12 -5.11 -7.61
C VAL A 228 -21.61 -5.08 -7.27
N GLY A 229 -21.94 -5.24 -5.98
CA GLY A 229 -23.32 -5.21 -5.49
C GLY A 229 -24.07 -6.54 -5.61
N ALA A 230 -23.52 -7.54 -6.32
CA ALA A 230 -24.09 -8.88 -6.33
C ALA A 230 -23.84 -9.59 -4.97
N GLU A 231 -24.87 -10.26 -4.45
CA GLU A 231 -24.77 -11.07 -3.24
C GLU A 231 -24.13 -12.44 -3.56
N LEU A 232 -23.25 -12.90 -2.68
CA LEU A 232 -22.68 -14.25 -2.74
C LEU A 232 -23.65 -15.28 -2.16
N ALA A 233 -23.85 -16.37 -2.89
CA ALA A 233 -24.47 -17.58 -2.38
C ALA A 233 -23.46 -18.42 -1.58
N ASP A 234 -23.94 -19.36 -0.77
CA ASP A 234 -23.05 -20.25 0.00
C ASP A 234 -22.21 -21.16 -0.89
N GLU A 235 -22.74 -21.53 -2.06
CA GLU A 235 -22.05 -22.38 -3.02
C GLU A 235 -20.84 -21.68 -3.65
N ASP A 236 -20.88 -20.34 -3.75
CA ASP A 236 -19.84 -19.53 -4.36
C ASP A 236 -18.52 -19.64 -3.58
N TYR A 237 -18.59 -19.93 -2.26
CA TYR A 237 -17.42 -20.18 -1.42
C TYR A 237 -16.48 -21.25 -1.99
N LYS A 238 -17.04 -22.30 -2.63
CA LYS A 238 -16.26 -23.41 -3.19
C LYS A 238 -15.30 -22.95 -4.29
N ALA A 239 -15.62 -21.87 -5.00
CA ALA A 239 -14.75 -21.31 -6.02
C ALA A 239 -13.51 -20.64 -5.44
N PHE A 240 -13.59 -20.10 -4.21
CA PHE A 240 -12.47 -19.43 -3.55
C PHE A 240 -11.58 -20.41 -2.79
N LYS A 241 -12.16 -21.50 -2.29
CA LYS A 241 -11.51 -22.40 -1.33
C LYS A 241 -10.13 -22.92 -1.79
N PRO A 242 -9.93 -23.40 -3.03
CA PRO A 242 -8.62 -23.91 -3.45
C PRO A 242 -7.52 -22.84 -3.45
N SER A 243 -7.85 -21.61 -3.88
CA SER A 243 -6.89 -20.50 -3.85
C SER A 243 -6.64 -20.00 -2.44
N MET A 244 -7.67 -19.90 -1.59
CA MET A 244 -7.48 -19.61 -0.16
C MET A 244 -6.61 -20.67 0.52
N ASP A 245 -6.77 -21.94 0.12
CA ASP A 245 -5.96 -23.04 0.64
C ASP A 245 -4.47 -22.88 0.33
N GLN A 246 -4.17 -22.32 -0.84
CA GLN A 246 -2.80 -22.08 -1.29
C GLN A 246 -2.19 -20.79 -0.71
N TYR A 247 -2.97 -19.72 -0.66
CA TYR A 247 -2.44 -18.37 -0.43
C TYR A 247 -2.61 -17.86 1.01
N LEU A 248 -3.52 -18.43 1.80
CA LEU A 248 -3.71 -18.06 3.19
C LEU A 248 -3.02 -19.04 4.13
N CYS A 249 -2.57 -18.52 5.27
CA CYS A 249 -2.08 -19.28 6.41
C CYS A 249 -3.20 -20.08 7.08
N GLU A 250 -2.83 -20.83 8.12
CA GLU A 250 -3.74 -21.63 8.95
C GLU A 250 -4.82 -20.79 9.65
N ASP A 251 -4.61 -19.48 9.81
CA ASP A 251 -5.60 -18.58 10.43
C ASP A 251 -6.71 -18.09 9.49
N GLY A 252 -6.66 -18.51 8.21
CA GLY A 252 -7.65 -18.18 7.19
C GLY A 252 -7.74 -16.71 6.82
N LEU A 253 -6.76 -15.88 7.22
CA LEU A 253 -6.78 -14.42 7.04
C LEU A 253 -5.46 -13.87 6.52
N HIS A 254 -4.34 -14.25 7.13
CA HIS A 254 -3.01 -13.77 6.72
C HIS A 254 -2.44 -14.64 5.61
N PHE A 255 -1.45 -14.11 4.89
CA PHE A 255 -0.90 -14.76 3.71
C PHE A 255 0.23 -15.74 4.05
N SER A 256 0.20 -16.88 3.38
CA SER A 256 1.32 -17.83 3.36
C SER A 256 2.49 -17.26 2.57
N ALA A 257 3.66 -17.93 2.58
CA ALA A 257 4.78 -17.55 1.72
C ALA A 257 4.38 -17.46 0.23
N LYS A 258 3.60 -18.43 -0.27
CA LYS A 258 3.05 -18.40 -1.63
C LYS A 258 2.09 -17.23 -1.84
N GLY A 259 1.32 -16.88 -0.82
CA GLY A 259 0.46 -15.71 -0.83
C GLY A 259 1.25 -14.40 -0.97
N HIS A 260 2.35 -14.27 -0.23
CA HIS A 260 3.26 -13.14 -0.32
C HIS A 260 3.94 -13.03 -1.70
N ASP A 261 4.44 -14.14 -2.26
CA ASP A 261 4.99 -14.18 -3.62
C ASP A 261 3.95 -13.70 -4.64
N TRP A 262 2.72 -14.19 -4.51
CA TRP A 262 1.63 -13.84 -5.40
C TRP A 262 1.23 -12.36 -5.28
N ILE A 263 1.13 -11.80 -4.06
CA ILE A 263 0.87 -10.35 -3.87
C ILE A 263 1.97 -9.52 -4.53
N TYR A 264 3.23 -9.87 -4.30
CA TYR A 264 4.36 -9.18 -4.91
C TYR A 264 4.24 -9.14 -6.43
N GLU A 265 3.99 -10.29 -7.08
CA GLU A 265 3.81 -10.35 -8.53
C GLU A 265 2.68 -9.47 -9.04
N LYS A 266 1.56 -9.39 -8.30
CA LYS A 266 0.41 -8.56 -8.69
C LYS A 266 0.66 -7.08 -8.49
N VAL A 267 1.29 -6.68 -7.38
CA VAL A 267 1.66 -5.29 -7.12
C VAL A 267 2.66 -4.82 -8.17
N GLU A 268 3.75 -5.56 -8.40
CA GLU A 268 4.70 -5.24 -9.47
C GLU A 268 4.03 -5.20 -10.84
N GLY A 269 3.13 -6.15 -11.12
CA GLY A 269 2.36 -6.21 -12.36
C GLY A 269 1.48 -4.98 -12.58
N ALA A 270 0.80 -4.49 -11.54
CA ALA A 270 -0.06 -3.30 -11.60
C ALA A 270 0.72 -2.01 -11.87
N LEU A 271 1.99 -1.96 -11.47
CA LEU A 271 2.85 -0.77 -11.59
C LEU A 271 3.60 -0.71 -12.93
N LYS A 272 3.74 -1.85 -13.63
CA LYS A 272 4.42 -1.92 -14.93
C LYS A 272 3.78 -0.95 -15.93
N GLY A 273 4.59 -0.06 -16.49
CA GLY A 273 4.16 0.94 -17.47
C GLY A 273 3.42 2.14 -16.88
N VAL A 274 3.24 2.21 -15.56
CA VAL A 274 2.66 3.36 -14.85
C VAL A 274 3.72 4.11 -14.07
N VAL A 275 4.56 3.37 -13.35
CA VAL A 275 5.69 3.92 -12.62
C VAL A 275 6.95 3.66 -13.43
N ASP A 276 7.66 4.72 -13.78
CA ASP A 276 8.97 4.61 -14.41
C ASP A 276 9.89 3.89 -13.43
N PHE A 277 10.38 2.70 -13.80
CA PHE A 277 11.43 2.04 -13.05
C PHE A 277 12.71 2.89 -13.23
N PRO A 278 13.19 3.59 -12.18
CA PRO A 278 14.44 4.32 -12.30
C PRO A 278 15.51 3.31 -12.71
N THR A 279 16.20 3.58 -13.83
CA THR A 279 17.25 2.69 -14.28
C THR A 279 18.42 2.82 -13.29
N PRO A 280 18.84 1.74 -12.59
CA PRO A 280 20.02 1.82 -11.76
C PRO A 280 21.19 2.23 -12.63
N CYS A 281 22.09 3.06 -12.11
CA CYS A 281 23.30 3.43 -12.85
C CYS A 281 23.98 2.20 -13.48
N PRO A 282 24.31 2.22 -14.80
CA PRO A 282 24.93 1.11 -15.52
C PRO A 282 26.22 0.58 -14.89
N LEU A 283 26.94 1.44 -14.15
CA LEU A 283 28.21 1.12 -13.49
C LEU A 283 28.07 0.18 -12.29
N LYS A 284 26.85 -0.19 -11.88
CA LYS A 284 26.61 -1.04 -10.72
C LYS A 284 25.68 -2.23 -10.96
N LEU A 285 25.46 -2.67 -12.20
CA LEU A 285 24.78 -3.94 -12.49
C LEU A 285 25.64 -5.17 -12.15
N HIS A 286 26.93 -4.97 -11.84
CA HIS A 286 27.80 -6.02 -11.34
C HIS A 286 27.86 -5.96 -9.80
N CYS A 287 27.17 -6.90 -9.14
CA CYS A 287 27.35 -7.22 -7.70
C CYS A 287 28.74 -7.82 -7.39
N GLY A 288 29.82 -7.24 -7.94
CA GLY A 288 31.19 -7.73 -7.80
C GLY A 288 32.18 -6.72 -7.21
N CYS A 289 31.73 -5.52 -6.83
CA CYS A 289 32.63 -4.50 -6.28
C CYS A 289 32.79 -4.65 -4.76
N SER A 290 33.22 -5.82 -4.28
CA SER A 290 34.11 -5.85 -3.13
C SER A 290 35.42 -5.19 -3.59
N GLY A 291 35.73 -4.01 -3.06
CA GLY A 291 36.81 -3.16 -3.53
C GLY A 291 38.14 -3.89 -3.76
N ALA A 292 38.61 -3.87 -5.01
CA ALA A 292 40.00 -4.15 -5.38
C ALA A 292 40.42 -3.55 -6.74
N GLY A 293 39.52 -2.92 -7.48
CA GLY A 293 39.85 -2.23 -8.74
C GLY A 293 39.83 -0.73 -8.53
N GLY A 294 40.92 -0.03 -8.88
CA GLY A 294 41.08 1.43 -8.79
C GLY A 294 40.18 2.25 -9.72
N GLY A 295 38.90 1.87 -9.85
CA GLY A 295 37.89 2.66 -10.55
C GLY A 295 37.34 3.79 -9.67
N PRO A 296 36.72 4.81 -10.27
CA PRO A 296 36.10 5.90 -9.53
C PRO A 296 35.01 5.38 -8.58
N PRO A 297 34.77 6.05 -7.44
CA PRO A 297 33.74 5.67 -6.48
C PRO A 297 32.37 5.63 -7.17
N ALA A 298 31.72 4.47 -7.12
CA ALA A 298 30.39 4.29 -7.66
C ALA A 298 29.37 4.88 -6.65
N PHE A 299 28.98 6.14 -6.82
CA PHE A 299 27.87 6.72 -6.06
C PHE A 299 26.53 6.15 -6.57
N PRO A 300 25.46 6.08 -5.74
CA PRO A 300 24.16 5.59 -6.19
C PRO A 300 23.56 6.44 -7.33
N TRP A 301 23.88 7.73 -7.34
CA TRP A 301 23.38 8.75 -8.27
C TRP A 301 24.59 9.37 -8.98
N HIS A 302 24.78 9.08 -10.27
CA HIS A 302 25.92 9.62 -11.02
C HIS A 302 25.68 11.05 -11.48
N ASP A 303 24.42 11.45 -11.60
CA ASP A 303 24.04 12.81 -12.03
C ASP A 303 24.43 13.86 -10.97
N ASP A 304 24.47 13.48 -9.69
CA ASP A 304 24.94 14.32 -8.58
C ASP A 304 26.45 14.19 -8.32
N ALA A 305 27.11 13.16 -8.86
CA ALA A 305 28.55 12.97 -8.67
C ALA A 305 29.38 14.03 -9.39
N ALA A 306 28.82 14.67 -10.43
CA ALA A 306 29.43 15.84 -11.08
C ALA A 306 29.34 17.12 -10.22
N ALA A 307 28.54 17.11 -9.15
CA ALA A 307 28.34 18.23 -8.23
C ALA A 307 29.00 18.05 -6.85
N LEU A 308 29.63 16.90 -6.60
CA LEU A 308 30.44 16.67 -5.40
C LEU A 308 31.85 17.27 -5.64
N PRO A 309 32.37 18.08 -4.69
CA PRO A 309 33.68 18.73 -4.83
C PRO A 309 34.86 17.76 -4.87
#